data_AF-A0A2A6CJ29-F1
#
_entry.id   AF-A0A2A6CJ29-F1
#
_cell.length_a   1.000
_cell.length_b   1.000
_cell.length_c   1.000
_cell.angle_alpha   90.00
_cell.angle_beta   90.00
_cell.angle_gamma   90.00
#
_symmetry.space_group_name_H-M   'P 1'
#
loop_
_entity.id
_entity.type
_entity.pdbx_description
1 polymer ?
#
loop_
_entity_poly.entity_id
_entity_poly.type
_entity_poly.pdbx_seq_one_letter_code
_entity_poly.pdbx_strand_id
1 'polypeptide(L)'
;MSDDIVLPAWIESTARKTEMIFNAAAVPLAVTTLVLGAVNLNNCPVQPGIPKYLIMHAVVMLASVLVYLYVQRKKHQARANTYEEPTIVRVMNGIVIISGLIVLGFGIVWTFGAKPTFDDATKTTYCNFWVYYVAYASFVLFFVLLIVTICVTCGIACYEVCRKDMEQNQESKRETA
;
A
#
# COMPACT_ATOMS: atom_id res chain seq x y z
N MET A 1 4.84 7.67 -30.82
CA MET A 1 6.10 7.05 -30.40
C MET A 1 6.07 7.09 -28.88
N SER A 2 5.69 5.98 -28.23
CA SER A 2 5.76 5.91 -26.76
C SER A 2 7.23 5.93 -26.40
N ASP A 3 7.69 6.98 -25.73
CA ASP A 3 8.98 6.95 -25.05
C ASP A 3 8.85 5.90 -23.95
N ASP A 4 9.27 4.67 -24.23
CA ASP A 4 9.44 3.65 -23.21
C ASP A 4 10.50 4.16 -22.25
N ILE A 5 10.06 4.56 -21.04
CA ILE A 5 10.94 4.96 -19.96
C ILE A 5 11.76 3.73 -19.59
N VAL A 6 12.97 3.61 -20.14
CA VAL A 6 13.91 2.54 -19.80
C VAL A 6 14.45 2.82 -18.41
N LEU A 7 13.78 2.27 -17.40
CA LEU A 7 14.25 2.31 -16.02
C LEU A 7 15.61 1.59 -15.94
N PRO A 8 16.63 2.21 -15.31
CA PRO A 8 17.90 1.55 -15.15
C PRO A 8 17.74 0.28 -14.29
N ALA A 9 18.42 -0.80 -14.70
CA ALA A 9 18.24 -2.14 -14.13
C ALA A 9 18.43 -2.23 -12.60
N TRP A 10 19.20 -1.31 -12.00
CA TRP A 10 19.34 -1.23 -10.54
C TRP A 10 18.04 -0.80 -9.84
N ILE A 11 17.19 0.01 -10.48
CA ILE A 11 15.88 0.42 -9.95
C ILE A 11 14.92 -0.77 -9.98
N GLU A 12 14.88 -1.55 -11.06
CA GLU A 12 14.04 -2.75 -11.13
C GLU A 12 14.44 -3.79 -10.09
N SER A 13 15.74 -3.98 -9.89
CA SER A 13 16.29 -4.86 -8.85
C SER A 13 15.92 -4.38 -7.44
N THR A 14 16.02 -3.06 -7.21
CA THR A 14 15.68 -2.45 -5.92
C THR A 14 14.17 -2.54 -5.65
N ALA A 15 13.33 -2.22 -6.65
CA ALA A 15 11.88 -2.31 -6.55
C ALA A 15 11.41 -3.73 -6.20
N ARG A 16 11.95 -4.74 -6.89
CA ARG A 16 11.62 -6.15 -6.62
C ARG A 16 12.01 -6.59 -5.21
N LYS A 17 13.17 -6.15 -4.72
CA LYS A 17 13.63 -6.43 -3.35
C LYS A 17 12.74 -5.72 -2.32
N THR A 18 12.39 -4.46 -2.56
CA THR A 18 11.51 -3.68 -1.70
C THR A 18 10.12 -4.31 -1.59
N GLU A 19 9.52 -4.75 -2.70
CA GLU A 19 8.24 -5.45 -2.70
C GLU A 19 8.30 -6.77 -1.90
N MET A 20 9.38 -7.52 -2.02
CA MET A 20 9.54 -8.78 -1.29
C MET A 20 9.66 -8.55 0.22
N ILE A 21 10.45 -7.55 0.64
CA ILE A 21 10.59 -7.17 2.05
C ILE A 21 9.26 -6.66 2.61
N PHE A 22 8.57 -5.81 1.87
CA PHE A 22 7.27 -5.30 2.26
C PHE A 22 6.26 -6.43 2.47
N ASN A 23 6.15 -7.37 1.52
CA ASN A 23 5.26 -8.52 1.65
C ASN A 23 5.64 -9.47 2.79
N ALA A 24 6.93 -9.65 3.06
CA ALA A 24 7.40 -10.47 4.18
C ALA A 24 7.00 -9.87 5.54
N ALA A 25 7.06 -8.54 5.68
CA ALA A 25 6.60 -7.83 6.88
C ALA A 25 5.05 -7.73 6.94
N ALA A 26 4.39 -7.73 5.78
CA ALA A 26 2.95 -7.57 5.67
C ALA A 26 2.18 -8.73 6.33
N VAL A 27 2.59 -9.98 6.11
CA VAL A 27 1.90 -11.15 6.64
C VAL A 27 1.77 -11.15 8.18
N PRO A 28 2.86 -11.06 8.97
CA PRO A 28 2.75 -11.06 10.43
C PRO A 28 1.98 -9.84 10.95
N LEU A 29 2.13 -8.68 10.30
CA LEU A 29 1.35 -7.50 10.64
C LEU A 29 -0.15 -7.73 10.42
N ALA A 30 -0.54 -8.24 9.24
CA ALA A 30 -1.92 -8.53 8.92
C ALA A 30 -2.53 -9.57 9.88
N VAL A 31 -1.80 -10.63 10.22
CA VAL A 31 -2.26 -11.63 11.20
C VAL A 31 -2.44 -11.01 12.57
N THR A 32 -1.50 -10.19 13.03
CA THR A 32 -1.60 -9.51 14.32
C THR A 32 -2.81 -8.56 14.36
N THR A 33 -2.99 -7.75 13.31
CA THR A 33 -4.13 -6.84 13.16
C THR A 33 -5.46 -7.59 13.12
N LEU A 34 -5.50 -8.74 12.43
CA LEU A 34 -6.68 -9.61 12.37
C LEU A 34 -7.06 -10.14 13.76
N VAL A 35 -6.08 -10.68 14.49
CA VAL A 35 -6.28 -11.21 15.85
C VAL A 35 -6.72 -10.10 16.80
N LEU A 36 -6.07 -8.94 16.76
CA LEU A 36 -6.44 -7.79 17.59
C LEU A 36 -7.88 -7.34 17.33
N GLY A 37 -8.28 -7.24 16.08
CA GLY A 37 -9.67 -6.90 15.71
C GLY A 37 -10.68 -7.97 16.13
N ALA A 38 -10.36 -9.25 15.95
CA ALA A 38 -11.25 -10.35 16.27
C ALA A 38 -11.44 -10.54 17.79
N VAL A 39 -10.36 -10.52 18.56
CA VAL A 39 -10.40 -10.67 20.03
C VAL A 39 -11.12 -9.50 20.69
N ASN A 40 -11.01 -8.30 20.11
CA ASN A 40 -11.59 -7.08 20.67
C ASN A 40 -12.84 -6.60 19.92
N LEU A 41 -13.56 -7.50 19.25
CA LEU A 41 -14.74 -7.14 18.44
C LEU A 41 -15.79 -6.34 19.25
N ASN A 42 -15.93 -6.67 20.54
CA ASN A 42 -16.87 -6.04 21.47
C ASN A 42 -16.21 -5.04 22.43
N ASN A 43 -14.88 -4.89 22.41
CA ASN A 43 -14.13 -4.04 23.35
C ASN A 43 -13.93 -2.61 22.82
N CYS A 44 -14.88 -2.11 22.03
CA CYS A 44 -14.91 -0.73 21.55
C CYS A 44 -16.35 -0.25 21.34
N PRO A 45 -17.15 -0.13 22.43
CA PRO A 45 -18.55 0.30 22.34
C PRO A 45 -18.74 1.69 21.73
N VAL A 46 -17.76 2.59 21.89
CA VAL A 46 -17.83 3.95 21.33
C VAL A 46 -17.94 3.94 19.81
N GLN A 47 -17.31 2.96 19.17
CA GLN A 47 -17.39 2.78 17.73
C GLN A 47 -17.13 1.32 17.34
N PRO A 48 -18.17 0.47 17.23
CA PRO A 48 -18.03 -0.94 16.88
C PRO A 48 -17.54 -1.17 15.44
N GLY A 49 -17.42 -0.11 14.63
CA GLY A 49 -16.80 -0.14 13.32
C GLY A 49 -15.28 -0.31 13.35
N ILE A 50 -14.58 0.16 14.41
CA ILE A 50 -13.11 0.14 14.45
C ILE A 50 -12.55 -1.30 14.46
N PRO A 51 -13.02 -2.21 15.32
CA PRO A 51 -12.56 -3.61 15.27
C PRO A 51 -12.87 -4.29 13.93
N LYS A 52 -14.04 -3.98 13.34
CA LYS A 52 -14.44 -4.51 12.03
C LYS A 52 -13.55 -4.00 10.91
N TYR A 53 -13.15 -2.72 10.95
CA TYR A 53 -12.18 -2.15 10.02
C TYR A 53 -10.85 -2.90 10.09
N LEU A 54 -10.31 -3.17 11.28
CA LEU A 54 -9.05 -3.91 11.43
C LEU A 54 -9.11 -5.29 10.77
N ILE A 55 -10.22 -6.01 10.96
CA ILE A 55 -10.45 -7.33 10.33
C ILE A 55 -10.49 -7.19 8.81
N MET A 56 -11.33 -6.29 8.27
CA MET A 56 -11.46 -6.12 6.83
C MET A 56 -10.14 -5.66 6.19
N HIS A 57 -9.44 -4.74 6.83
CA HIS A 57 -8.13 -4.25 6.40
C HIS A 57 -7.11 -5.38 6.35
N ALA A 58 -7.04 -6.22 7.39
CA ALA A 58 -6.16 -7.38 7.41
C ALA A 58 -6.50 -8.40 6.31
N VAL A 59 -7.79 -8.64 6.04
CA VAL A 59 -8.21 -9.56 4.96
C VAL A 59 -7.80 -9.03 3.58
N VAL A 60 -8.01 -7.75 3.31
CA VAL A 60 -7.58 -7.12 2.05
C VAL A 60 -6.06 -7.19 1.89
N MET A 61 -5.33 -6.96 2.97
CA MET A 61 -3.87 -7.04 3.00
C MET A 61 -3.34 -8.46 2.78
N LEU A 62 -3.99 -9.49 3.34
CA LEU A 62 -3.65 -10.87 3.05
C LEU A 62 -4.00 -11.26 1.61
N ALA A 63 -5.14 -10.80 1.09
CA ALA A 63 -5.54 -11.04 -0.29
C ALA A 63 -4.53 -10.42 -1.28
N SER A 64 -4.03 -9.22 -1.03
CA SER A 64 -3.01 -8.59 -1.87
C SER A 64 -1.70 -9.39 -1.89
N VAL A 65 -1.25 -9.89 -0.74
CA VAL A 65 -0.07 -10.76 -0.64
C VAL A 65 -0.28 -12.07 -1.42
N LEU A 66 -1.46 -12.69 -1.32
CA LEU A 66 -1.76 -13.91 -2.06
C LEU A 66 -1.75 -13.70 -3.57
N VAL A 67 -2.34 -12.61 -4.06
CA VAL A 67 -2.30 -12.23 -5.48
C VAL A 67 -0.85 -12.02 -5.93
N TYR A 68 -0.05 -11.31 -5.13
CA TYR A 68 1.37 -11.09 -5.40
C TYR A 68 2.16 -12.40 -5.50
N LEU A 69 2.01 -13.30 -4.52
CA LEU A 69 2.71 -14.58 -4.50
C LEU A 69 2.29 -15.46 -5.68
N TYR A 70 1.02 -15.44 -6.06
CA TYR A 70 0.52 -16.14 -7.23
C TYR A 70 1.19 -15.63 -8.52
N VAL A 71 1.25 -14.30 -8.67
CA VAL A 71 1.92 -13.65 -9.81
C VAL A 71 3.41 -14.00 -9.85
N GLN A 72 4.12 -13.90 -8.72
CA GLN A 72 5.54 -14.22 -8.66
C GLN A 72 5.82 -15.69 -8.97
N ARG A 73 4.98 -16.60 -8.47
CA ARG A 73 5.08 -18.03 -8.80
C ARG A 73 4.90 -18.27 -10.30
N LYS A 74 3.91 -17.62 -10.93
CA LYS A 74 3.69 -17.73 -12.38
C LYS A 74 4.84 -17.13 -13.18
N LYS A 75 5.40 -15.98 -12.77
CA LYS A 75 6.59 -15.38 -13.36
C LYS A 75 7.81 -16.29 -13.29
N HIS A 76 8.01 -16.98 -12.16
CA HIS A 76 9.11 -17.93 -11.99
C HIS A 76 8.92 -19.22 -12.82
N GLN A 77 7.68 -19.63 -13.08
CA GLN A 77 7.36 -20.81 -13.90
C GLN A 77 7.41 -20.52 -15.41
N ALA A 78 7.22 -19.27 -15.81
CA ALA A 78 7.32 -18.85 -17.21
C ALA A 78 8.79 -18.80 -17.66
N ARG A 79 9.06 -19.12 -18.94
CA ARG A 79 10.36 -18.81 -19.54
C ARG A 79 10.57 -17.29 -19.55
N ALA A 80 11.83 -16.85 -19.46
CA ALA A 80 12.19 -15.45 -19.61
C ALA A 80 11.55 -14.87 -20.89
N ASN A 81 10.83 -13.76 -20.74
CA ASN A 81 10.07 -13.04 -21.78
C ASN A 81 8.74 -13.65 -22.29
N THR A 82 8.15 -14.67 -21.65
CA THR A 82 6.82 -15.19 -22.06
C THR A 82 5.72 -14.97 -21.02
N TYR A 83 5.98 -14.21 -19.96
CA TYR A 83 4.96 -13.89 -18.97
C TYR A 83 4.05 -12.76 -19.49
N GLU A 84 2.87 -13.13 -19.96
CA GLU A 84 1.75 -12.19 -20.07
C GLU A 84 0.92 -12.26 -18.79
N GLU A 85 0.58 -11.09 -18.23
CA GLU A 85 -0.27 -11.03 -17.05
C GLU A 85 -1.68 -11.47 -17.42
N PRO A 86 -2.19 -12.58 -16.85
CA PRO A 86 -3.49 -13.09 -17.24
C PRO A 86 -4.59 -12.14 -16.76
N THR A 87 -5.66 -11.98 -17.55
CA THR A 87 -6.78 -11.08 -17.25
C THR A 87 -7.35 -11.28 -15.84
N ILE A 88 -7.36 -12.52 -15.36
CA ILE A 88 -7.82 -12.85 -14.01
C ILE A 88 -7.00 -12.17 -12.91
N VAL A 89 -5.67 -12.06 -13.07
CA VAL A 89 -4.80 -11.37 -12.09
C VAL A 89 -5.10 -9.89 -12.08
N ARG A 90 -5.25 -9.28 -13.26
CA ARG A 90 -5.59 -7.86 -13.38
C ARG A 90 -6.94 -7.55 -12.72
N VAL A 91 -7.94 -8.41 -12.92
CA VAL A 91 -9.26 -8.29 -12.28
C VAL A 91 -9.14 -8.46 -10.76
N MET A 92 -8.42 -9.48 -10.27
CA MET A 92 -8.20 -9.68 -8.84
C MET A 92 -7.50 -8.48 -8.19
N ASN A 93 -6.47 -7.94 -8.84
CA ASN A 93 -5.77 -6.76 -8.36
C ASN A 93 -6.72 -5.55 -8.29
N GLY A 94 -7.54 -5.34 -9.32
CA GLY A 94 -8.57 -4.31 -9.33
C GLY A 94 -9.57 -4.45 -8.17
N ILE A 95 -10.05 -5.67 -7.90
CA ILE A 95 -10.95 -5.95 -6.78
C ILE A 95 -10.28 -5.64 -5.44
N VAL A 96 -9.04 -6.08 -5.25
CA VAL A 96 -8.26 -5.82 -4.03
C VAL A 96 -8.10 -4.31 -3.81
N ILE A 97 -7.74 -3.55 -4.84
CA ILE A 97 -7.60 -2.09 -4.75
C ILE A 97 -8.93 -1.42 -4.38
N ILE A 98 -10.01 -1.74 -5.10
CA ILE A 98 -11.33 -1.14 -4.85
C ILE A 98 -11.81 -1.48 -3.42
N SER A 99 -11.70 -2.75 -3.02
CA SER A 99 -12.07 -3.17 -1.67
C SER A 99 -11.23 -2.46 -0.60
N GLY A 100 -9.92 -2.28 -0.83
CA GLY A 100 -9.04 -1.53 0.05
C GLY A 100 -9.45 -0.07 0.20
N LEU A 101 -9.80 0.61 -0.90
CA LEU A 101 -10.27 2.00 -0.85
C LEU A 101 -11.58 2.14 -0.07
N ILE A 102 -12.53 1.22 -0.27
CA ILE A 102 -13.80 1.21 0.46
C ILE A 102 -13.56 1.01 1.96
N VAL A 103 -12.77 0.00 2.32
CA VAL A 103 -12.43 -0.31 3.72
C VAL A 103 -11.68 0.85 4.37
N LEU A 104 -10.76 1.49 3.65
CA LEU A 104 -10.04 2.67 4.12
C LEU A 104 -10.99 3.84 4.39
N GLY A 105 -11.91 4.13 3.46
CA GLY A 105 -12.88 5.21 3.60
C GLY A 105 -13.76 5.06 4.83
N PHE A 106 -14.35 3.88 5.03
CA PHE A 106 -15.12 3.58 6.25
C PHE A 106 -14.25 3.62 7.50
N GLY A 107 -13.04 3.08 7.42
CA GLY A 107 -12.08 3.08 8.52
C GLY A 107 -11.73 4.49 9.01
N ILE A 108 -11.51 5.44 8.09
CA ILE A 108 -11.23 6.84 8.41
C ILE A 108 -12.41 7.44 9.17
N VAL A 109 -13.62 7.31 8.63
CA VAL A 109 -14.84 7.87 9.26
C VAL A 109 -15.04 7.30 10.67
N TRP A 110 -14.84 6.00 10.84
CA TRP A 110 -15.01 5.37 12.15
C TRP A 110 -13.91 5.73 13.15
N THR A 111 -12.66 5.79 12.71
CA THR A 111 -11.53 6.00 13.61
C THR A 111 -11.42 7.46 14.02
N PHE A 112 -11.48 8.39 13.07
CA PHE A 112 -11.40 9.83 13.35
C PHE A 112 -12.71 10.43 13.88
N GLY A 113 -13.85 9.76 13.64
CA GLY A 113 -15.13 10.15 14.21
C GLY A 113 -15.30 9.78 15.68
N ALA A 114 -14.51 8.83 16.20
CA ALA A 114 -14.58 8.39 17.58
C ALA A 114 -13.80 9.31 18.52
N LYS A 115 -14.34 9.54 19.73
CA LYS A 115 -13.64 10.20 20.85
C LYS A 115 -13.56 9.23 22.04
N PRO A 116 -12.67 8.22 21.98
CA PRO A 116 -12.64 7.15 22.97
C PRO A 116 -12.08 7.61 24.32
N THR A 117 -12.55 7.00 25.39
CA THR A 117 -11.87 6.93 26.68
C THR A 117 -11.21 5.56 26.83
N PHE A 118 -10.09 5.48 27.54
CA PHE A 118 -9.29 4.25 27.64
C PHE A 118 -9.29 3.65 29.05
N ASP A 119 -9.80 4.38 30.05
CA ASP A 119 -9.58 4.04 31.46
C ASP A 119 -10.60 3.06 32.03
N ASP A 120 -11.80 2.99 31.46
CA ASP A 120 -12.92 2.25 32.05
C ASP A 120 -13.76 1.54 31.00
N ALA A 121 -13.68 0.20 31.00
CA ALA A 121 -14.37 -0.67 30.05
C ALA A 121 -15.90 -0.69 30.20
N THR A 122 -16.45 -0.14 31.29
CA THR A 122 -17.89 -0.07 31.51
C THR A 122 -18.55 1.11 30.81
N LYS A 123 -17.77 2.10 30.35
CA LYS A 123 -18.28 3.31 29.70
C LYS A 123 -18.66 3.03 28.25
N THR A 124 -19.76 3.64 27.80
CA THR A 124 -20.16 3.60 26.38
C THR A 124 -19.16 4.32 25.47
N THR A 125 -18.37 5.25 26.03
CA THR A 125 -17.27 5.93 25.33
C THR A 125 -15.96 5.16 25.36
N TYR A 126 -15.92 3.94 25.93
CA TYR A 126 -14.69 3.16 26.00
C TYR A 126 -14.26 2.64 24.63
N CYS A 127 -12.94 2.57 24.42
CA CYS A 127 -12.35 1.71 23.42
C CYS A 127 -11.04 1.14 23.92
N ASN A 128 -10.73 -0.10 23.55
CA ASN A 128 -9.43 -0.68 23.86
C ASN A 128 -8.30 0.14 23.20
N PHE A 129 -7.29 0.48 24.00
CA PHE A 129 -6.16 1.30 23.58
C PHE A 129 -5.47 0.75 22.32
N TRP A 130 -5.13 -0.55 22.30
CA TRP A 130 -4.41 -1.16 21.18
C TRP A 130 -5.25 -1.20 19.91
N VAL A 131 -6.55 -1.46 20.01
CA VAL A 131 -7.46 -1.49 18.86
C VAL A 131 -7.50 -0.14 18.17
N TYR A 132 -7.73 0.92 18.95
CA TYR A 132 -7.81 2.28 18.41
C TYR A 132 -6.46 2.72 17.83
N TYR A 133 -5.36 2.52 18.57
CA TYR A 133 -4.04 2.97 18.13
C TYR A 133 -3.51 2.21 16.92
N VAL A 134 -3.79 0.90 16.80
CA VAL A 134 -3.41 0.15 15.59
C VAL A 134 -4.20 0.64 14.38
N ALA A 135 -5.50 0.93 14.54
CA ALA A 135 -6.29 1.52 13.46
C ALA A 135 -5.78 2.91 13.07
N TYR A 136 -5.47 3.75 14.06
CA TYR A 136 -4.90 5.07 13.80
C TYR A 136 -3.53 4.98 13.10
N ALA A 137 -2.65 4.11 13.60
CA ALA A 137 -1.31 3.91 13.06
C ALA A 137 -1.34 3.39 11.62
N SER A 138 -2.31 2.55 11.25
CA SER A 138 -2.45 2.10 9.85
C SER A 138 -2.75 3.25 8.90
N PHE A 139 -3.57 4.24 9.30
CA PHE A 139 -3.79 5.44 8.48
C PHE A 139 -2.54 6.32 8.40
N VAL A 140 -1.85 6.54 9.52
CA VAL A 140 -0.61 7.32 9.53
C VAL A 140 0.42 6.69 8.59
N LEU A 141 0.61 5.37 8.68
CA LEU A 141 1.52 4.65 7.80
C LEU A 141 1.11 4.77 6.33
N PHE A 142 -0.18 4.62 6.03
CA PHE A 142 -0.71 4.78 4.67
C PHE A 142 -0.42 6.18 4.10
N PHE A 143 -0.70 7.25 4.85
CA PHE A 143 -0.46 8.61 4.39
C PHE A 143 1.03 8.92 4.25
N VAL A 144 1.88 8.45 5.16
CA VAL A 144 3.34 8.60 5.04
C VAL A 144 3.84 7.91 3.78
N LEU A 145 3.44 6.66 3.52
CA LEU A 145 3.82 5.93 2.31
C LEU A 145 3.33 6.62 1.04
N LEU A 146 2.12 7.17 1.06
CA LEU A 146 1.54 7.92 -0.05
C LEU A 146 2.36 9.19 -0.35
N ILE A 147 2.71 9.97 0.67
CA ILE A 147 3.55 11.17 0.52
C ILE A 147 4.93 10.80 -0.03
N VAL A 148 5.58 9.79 0.55
CA VAL A 148 6.90 9.32 0.08
C VAL A 148 6.84 8.90 -1.39
N THR A 149 5.80 8.15 -1.78
CA THR A 149 5.61 7.71 -3.16
C THR A 149 5.48 8.89 -4.11
N ILE A 150 4.63 9.87 -3.76
CA ILE A 150 4.45 11.09 -4.57
C ILE A 150 5.76 11.87 -4.69
N CYS A 151 6.47 12.08 -3.58
CA CYS A 151 7.75 12.80 -3.58
C CYS A 151 8.79 12.12 -4.47
N VAL A 152 8.92 10.79 -4.40
CA VAL A 152 9.85 10.04 -5.22
C VAL A 152 9.46 10.10 -6.69
N THR A 153 8.17 9.90 -7.03
CA THR A 153 7.72 9.96 -8.43
C THR A 153 7.89 11.34 -9.04
N CYS A 154 7.59 12.41 -8.29
CA CYS A 154 7.79 13.78 -8.74
C CYS A 154 9.29 14.10 -8.88
N GLY A 155 10.13 13.65 -7.95
CA GLY A 155 11.58 13.84 -8.02
C GLY A 155 12.19 13.17 -9.25
N ILE A 156 11.78 11.94 -9.56
CA ILE A 156 12.20 11.22 -10.78
C ILE A 156 11.71 11.97 -12.03
N ALA A 157 10.45 12.37 -12.09
CA ALA A 157 9.91 13.09 -13.24
C ALA A 157 10.64 14.42 -13.49
N CYS A 158 10.92 15.20 -12.44
CA CYS A 158 11.69 16.44 -12.55
C CYS A 158 13.14 16.19 -13.02
N TYR A 159 13.79 15.17 -12.48
CA TYR A 159 15.15 14.80 -12.89
C TYR A 159 15.22 14.46 -14.38
N GLU A 160 14.24 13.72 -14.88
CA GLU A 160 14.15 13.33 -16.29
C GLU A 160 13.93 14.54 -17.22
N VAL A 161 13.07 15.49 -16.83
CA VAL A 161 12.86 16.73 -17.59
C VAL A 161 14.14 17.57 -17.62
N CYS A 162 14.82 17.74 -16.49
CA CYS A 162 16.08 18.48 -16.43
C CYS A 162 17.19 17.82 -17.24
N ARG A 163 17.26 16.48 -17.27
CA ARG A 163 18.24 15.75 -18.08
C ARG A 163 18.02 16.00 -19.56
N LYS A 164 16.78 15.90 -20.05
CA LYS A 164 16.44 16.14 -21.47
C LYS A 164 16.79 17.56 -21.92
N ASP A 165 16.51 18.57 -21.09
CA ASP A 165 16.83 19.97 -21.40
C ASP A 165 18.35 20.22 -21.54
N MET A 166 19.16 19.58 -20.69
CA MET A 166 20.62 19.67 -20.75
C MET A 166 21.19 19.02 -22.02
N GLU A 167 20.65 17.89 -22.47
CA GLU A 167 21.06 17.21 -23.70
C GLU A 167 20.74 18.07 -24.94
N GLN A 168 19.53 18.65 -25.01
CA GLN A 168 19.14 19.53 -26.12
C GLN A 168 20.01 20.81 -26.19
N ASN A 169 20.34 21.39 -25.03
CA ASN A 169 21.22 22.56 -24.97
C ASN A 169 22.66 22.24 -25.42
N GLN A 170 23.13 21.00 -25.23
CA GLN A 170 24.43 20.57 -25.75
C GLN A 170 24.43 20.38 -27.27
N GLU A 171 23.36 19.83 -27.84
CA GLU A 171 23.23 19.67 -29.30
C GLU A 171 23.19 21.03 -30.01
N SER A 172 22.39 21.98 -29.50
CA SER A 172 22.31 23.33 -30.06
C SER A 172 23.67 24.07 -30.05
N LYS A 173 24.50 23.85 -29.02
CA LYS A 173 25.86 24.40 -28.95
C LYS A 173 26.84 23.74 -29.92
N ARG A 174 26.61 22.48 -30.30
CA ARG A 174 27.44 21.79 -31.31
C ARG A 174 27.11 22.24 -32.73
N GLU A 175 25.86 22.57 -33.03
CA GLU A 175 25.46 23.08 -34.35
C GLU A 175 25.90 24.51 -34.61
N THR A 176 26.19 25.29 -33.56
CA THR A 176 26.64 26.69 -33.64
C THR A 176 28.16 26.87 -33.56
N ALA A 177 28.94 25.78 -33.39
CA ALA A 177 30.40 25.79 -33.31
C ALA A 177 31.04 25.22 -34.59
#